data_AF-A0A4S3PKM7-F1
#
_entry.id   AF-A0A4S3PKM7-F1
#
_cell.length_a   1.000
_cell.length_b   1.000
_cell.length_c   1.000
_cell.angle_alpha   90.00
_cell.angle_beta   90.00
_cell.angle_gamma   90.00
#
_symmetry.space_group_name_H-M   'P 1'
#
loop_
_entity.id
_entity.type
_entity.pdbx_description
1 polymer ?
#
loop_
_entity_poly.entity_id
_entity_poly.type
_entity_poly.pdbx_seq_one_letter_code
_entity_poly.pdbx_strand_id
1 'polypeptide(L)'
;MKVNIDVFLNIEGYHTRSGGAFNVHPKEYKDNPELAVAIVAYQYIMGIIEETGYRETIIDKVLYEGNKDITDLTKQIRRVPPKDDLPF
;
A
#
# COMPACT_ATOMS: atom_id res chain seq x y z
N MET A 1 -15.17 0.38 -8.04
CA MET A 1 -14.43 -0.51 -8.97
C MET A 1 -13.72 -1.55 -8.13
N LYS A 2 -13.70 -2.82 -8.53
CA LYS A 2 -12.90 -3.85 -7.84
C LYS A 2 -11.60 -4.07 -8.59
N VAL A 3 -10.49 -4.14 -7.87
CA VAL A 3 -9.15 -4.41 -8.42
C VAL A 3 -8.45 -5.43 -7.55
N ASN A 4 -7.64 -6.30 -8.15
CA ASN A 4 -6.80 -7.21 -7.38
C ASN A 4 -5.46 -6.55 -7.08
N ILE A 5 -5.06 -6.53 -5.81
CA ILE A 5 -3.77 -5.98 -5.36
C ILE A 5 -3.01 -7.08 -4.64
N ASP A 6 -1.77 -7.29 -5.06
CA ASP A 6 -0.81 -8.18 -4.44
C ASP A 6 0.36 -7.36 -3.88
N VAL A 7 0.60 -7.45 -2.58
CA VAL A 7 1.73 -6.83 -1.89
C VAL A 7 2.74 -7.89 -1.48
N PHE A 8 4.01 -7.60 -1.71
CA PHE A 8 5.15 -8.39 -1.28
C PHE A 8 5.90 -7.53 -0.26
N LEU A 9 5.94 -8.01 0.97
CA LEU A 9 6.52 -7.31 2.10
C LEU A 9 7.63 -8.16 2.70
N ASN A 10 8.65 -7.51 3.22
CA ASN A 10 9.66 -8.12 4.07
C ASN A 10 9.46 -7.61 5.48
N ILE A 11 9.03 -8.49 6.38
CA ILE A 11 8.77 -8.19 7.79
C ILE A 11 9.86 -8.89 8.61
N GLU A 12 10.78 -8.13 9.20
CA GLU A 12 11.90 -8.66 10.00
C GLU A 12 12.73 -9.77 9.30
N GLY A 13 12.92 -9.67 7.99
CA GLY A 13 13.64 -10.67 7.19
C GLY A 13 12.76 -11.77 6.59
N TYR A 14 11.46 -11.81 6.91
CA TYR A 14 10.51 -12.76 6.34
C TYR A 14 9.77 -12.15 5.15
N HIS A 15 9.96 -12.73 3.97
CA HIS A 15 9.21 -12.36 2.77
C HIS A 15 7.80 -12.95 2.81
N THR A 16 6.80 -12.08 2.86
CA THR A 16 5.39 -12.43 2.82
C THR A 16 4.72 -11.87 1.59
N ARG A 17 3.81 -12.64 1.01
CA ARG A 17 2.87 -12.18 -0.02
C ARG A 17 1.49 -12.11 0.62
N SER A 18 0.87 -10.95 0.54
CA SER A 18 -0.51 -10.75 0.96
C SER A 18 -1.26 -9.98 -0.12
N GLY A 19 -2.57 -10.17 -0.22
CA GLY A 19 -3.32 -9.51 -1.29
C GLY A 19 -4.72 -10.05 -1.47
N GLY A 20 -5.46 -9.41 -2.36
CA GLY A 20 -6.83 -9.77 -2.67
C GLY A 20 -7.56 -8.70 -3.47
N ALA A 21 -8.88 -8.85 -3.55
CA ALA A 21 -9.74 -7.90 -4.25
C ALA A 21 -10.11 -6.72 -3.34
N PHE A 22 -9.74 -5.51 -3.76
CA PHE A 22 -10.03 -4.27 -3.05
C PHE A 22 -11.03 -3.41 -3.82
N ASN A 23 -11.81 -2.63 -3.08
CA ASN A 23 -12.70 -1.64 -3.66
C ASN A 23 -11.97 -0.30 -3.80
N VAL A 24 -11.87 0.20 -5.03
CA VAL A 24 -11.34 1.54 -5.35
C VAL A 24 -12.49 2.43 -5.79
N HIS A 25 -12.45 3.69 -5.38
CA HIS A 25 -13.47 4.66 -5.76
C HIS A 25 -13.46 4.87 -7.28
N PRO A 26 -14.60 4.68 -7.98
CA PRO A 26 -14.63 4.66 -9.44
C PRO A 26 -14.24 6.00 -10.07
N LYS A 27 -14.46 7.12 -9.38
CA LYS A 27 -14.03 8.45 -9.85
C LYS A 27 -12.51 8.59 -9.82
N GLU A 28 -11.88 8.29 -8.69
CA GLU A 28 -10.43 8.37 -8.52
C GLU A 28 -9.70 7.41 -9.46
N TYR A 29 -10.27 6.21 -9.64
CA TYR A 29 -9.76 5.25 -10.61
C TYR A 29 -9.81 5.76 -12.06
N LYS A 30 -10.82 6.56 -12.40
CA LYS A 30 -10.96 7.13 -13.76
C LYS A 30 -9.99 8.29 -13.99
N ASP A 31 -9.74 9.10 -12.96
CA ASP A 31 -8.80 10.23 -13.03
C ASP A 31 -7.35 9.75 -13.07
N ASN A 32 -6.94 8.92 -12.10
CA ASN A 32 -5.61 8.30 -12.07
C ASN A 32 -5.67 6.91 -11.43
N PRO A 33 -5.75 5.83 -12.25
CA PRO A 33 -5.94 4.49 -11.74
C PRO A 33 -4.76 3.99 -10.90
N GLU A 34 -3.53 4.26 -11.32
CA GLU A 34 -2.33 3.81 -10.61
C GLU A 34 -2.24 4.45 -9.23
N LEU A 35 -2.47 5.76 -9.13
CA LEU A 35 -2.44 6.48 -7.86
C LEU A 35 -3.56 6.03 -6.93
N ALA A 36 -4.79 5.89 -7.44
CA ALA A 36 -5.93 5.44 -6.64
C ALA A 36 -5.68 4.03 -6.06
N VAL A 37 -5.14 3.13 -6.87
CA VAL A 37 -4.79 1.77 -6.42
C VAL A 37 -3.61 1.80 -5.45
N ALA A 38 -2.60 2.63 -5.69
CA ALA A 38 -1.45 2.77 -4.80
C ALA A 38 -1.82 3.30 -3.42
N ILE A 39 -2.80 4.20 -3.32
CA ILE A 39 -3.36 4.69 -2.04
C ILE A 39 -4.02 3.55 -1.27
N VAL A 40 -4.85 2.76 -1.94
CA VAL A 40 -5.52 1.61 -1.30
C VAL A 40 -4.50 0.54 -0.88
N ALA A 41 -3.50 0.26 -1.72
CA ALA A 41 -2.41 -0.64 -1.38
C ALA A 41 -1.62 -0.14 -0.15
N TYR A 42 -1.33 1.16 -0.08
CA TYR A 42 -0.65 1.75 1.06
C TYR A 42 -1.45 1.61 2.35
N GLN A 43 -2.75 1.92 2.33
CA GLN A 43 -3.64 1.73 3.47
C GLN A 43 -3.67 0.28 3.95
N TYR A 44 -3.71 -0.67 3.02
CA TYR A 44 -3.65 -2.09 3.35
C TYR A 44 -2.33 -2.49 4.03
N ILE A 45 -1.20 -2.00 3.51
CA ILE A 45 0.12 -2.24 4.11
C ILE A 45 0.20 -1.63 5.52
N MET A 46 -0.34 -0.43 5.73
CA MET A 46 -0.40 0.16 7.08
C MET A 46 -1.19 -0.72 8.06
N GLY A 47 -2.31 -1.31 7.61
CA GLY A 47 -3.05 -2.28 8.42
C GLY A 47 -2.21 -3.50 8.81
N ILE A 48 -1.43 -4.05 7.88
CA ILE A 48 -0.51 -5.17 8.17
C ILE A 48 0.56 -4.76 9.20
N ILE A 49 1.11 -3.55 9.07
CA ILE A 49 2.11 -3.02 10.02
C ILE A 49 1.50 -2.90 11.42
N GLU A 50 0.27 -2.38 11.52
CA GLU A 50 -0.46 -2.28 12.80
C GLU A 50 -0.73 -3.66 13.40
N GLU A 51 -1.26 -4.61 12.60
CA GLU A 51 -1.55 -5.98 13.02
C GLU A 51 -0.30 -6.75 13.49
N THR A 52 0.85 -6.48 12.88
CA THR A 52 2.12 -7.13 13.23
C THR A 52 2.83 -6.47 14.41
N GLY A 53 2.28 -5.38 14.95
CA GLY A 53 2.84 -4.66 16.10
C GLY A 53 3.98 -3.71 15.72
N TYR A 54 3.86 -3.03 14.58
CA TYR A 54 4.81 -2.02 14.08
C TYR A 54 6.23 -2.55 13.84
N ARG A 55 6.33 -3.84 13.49
CA ARG A 55 7.60 -4.45 13.11
C ARG A 55 8.20 -3.79 11.88
N GLU A 56 9.53 -3.85 11.79
CA GLU A 56 10.24 -3.33 10.61
C GLU A 56 9.72 -4.03 9.35
N THR A 57 9.05 -3.24 8.50
CA THR A 57 8.40 -3.72 7.28
C THR A 57 8.94 -2.95 6.08
N ILE A 58 9.51 -3.66 5.13
CA ILE A 58 10.01 -3.15 3.86
C ILE A 58 9.03 -3.56 2.76
N ILE A 59 8.63 -2.60 1.93
CA ILE A 59 7.81 -2.89 0.75
C ILE A 59 8.75 -3.37 -0.36
N ASP A 60 8.73 -4.67 -0.64
CA ASP A 60 9.53 -5.25 -1.72
C ASP A 60 8.90 -4.94 -3.07
N LYS A 61 7.60 -5.26 -3.21
CA LYS A 61 6.87 -5.11 -4.47
C LYS A 61 5.37 -4.92 -4.25
N VAL A 62 4.72 -4.14 -5.11
CA VAL A 62 3.27 -3.98 -5.15
C VAL A 62 2.80 -4.13 -6.59
N LEU A 63 1.94 -5.12 -6.83
CA LEU A 63 1.35 -5.38 -8.12
C LEU A 63 -0.16 -5.18 -8.05
N TYR A 64 -0.74 -4.65 -9.12
CA TYR A 64 -2.19 -4.67 -9.28
C TYR A 64 -2.58 -5.26 -10.63
N GLU A 65 -3.73 -5.95 -10.68
CA GLU A 65 -4.19 -6.73 -11.83
C GLU A 65 -3.14 -7.73 -12.35
N GLY A 66 -2.29 -8.24 -11.45
CA GLY A 66 -1.32 -9.30 -11.68
C GLY A 66 -0.03 -8.92 -12.42
N ASN A 67 0.01 -7.81 -13.15
CA ASN A 67 1.17 -7.44 -13.97
C ASN A 67 1.60 -5.97 -13.88
N LYS A 68 0.81 -5.08 -13.28
CA LYS A 68 1.15 -3.66 -13.20
C LYS A 68 1.84 -3.36 -11.89
N ASP A 69 3.11 -2.96 -11.98
CA ASP A 69 3.94 -2.62 -10.83
C ASP A 69 3.72 -1.17 -10.41
N ILE A 70 3.30 -0.97 -9.17
CA ILE A 70 3.06 0.34 -8.55
C ILE A 70 3.92 0.56 -7.30
N THR A 71 4.96 -0.24 -7.13
CA THR A 71 5.82 -0.24 -5.94
C THR A 71 6.35 1.14 -5.61
N ASP A 72 6.92 1.84 -6.60
CA ASP A 72 7.49 3.17 -6.39
C ASP A 72 6.44 4.21 -6.03
N LEU A 73 5.24 4.09 -6.60
CA LEU A 73 4.13 4.99 -6.30
C LEU A 73 3.63 4.78 -4.87
N THR A 74 3.46 3.54 -4.45
CA THR A 74 3.08 3.18 -3.08
C THR A 74 4.13 3.64 -2.06
N LYS A 75 5.42 3.51 -2.38
CA LYS A 75 6.52 4.00 -1.52
C LYS A 75 6.53 5.53 -1.39
N GLN A 76 6.15 6.26 -2.44
CA GLN A 76 6.09 7.72 -2.42
C GLN A 76 4.96 8.25 -1.52
N ILE A 77 3.85 7.52 -1.39
CA ILE A 77 2.73 7.91 -0.51
C ILE A 77 3.17 7.98 0.96
N ARG A 78 4.10 7.11 1.39
CA ARG A 78 4.69 7.13 2.73
C ARG A 78 5.36 8.45 3.10
N ARG A 79 5.81 9.24 2.12
CA ARG A 79 6.61 10.46 2.37
C ARG A 79 5.80 11.66 2.87
N VAL A 80 4.50 11.52 3.13
CA VAL A 80 3.74 12.52 3.89
C VAL A 80 3.54 12.01 5.32
N PRO A 81 4.53 12.15 6.22
CA PRO A 81 4.21 12.02 7.64
C PRO A 81 3.18 13.10 7.98
N PRO A 82 2.13 12.81 8.77
CA PRO A 82 1.41 13.87 9.44
C PRO A 82 2.46 14.66 10.23
N LYS A 83 2.53 15.96 9.96
CA LYS A 83 3.43 16.87 10.66
C LYS A 83 2.99 16.86 12.12
N ASP A 84 3.74 16.13 12.95
CA ASP A 84 3.46 15.95 14.38
C ASP A 84 3.89 17.24 15.10
N ASP A 85 3.19 18.34 14.83
CA ASP A 85 3.30 19.63 15.52
C ASP A 85 2.34 19.63 16.73
N LEU A 86 2.35 18.58 17.56
CA LEU A 86 1.60 18.57 18.82
C LEU A 86 2.48 19.15 19.94
N PRO A 87 2.19 20.35 20.47
CA PRO A 87 2.84 20.84 21.68
C PRO A 87 2.30 20.03 22.88
N PHE A 88 3.23 19.45 23.65
CA PHE A 88 2.94 18.84 24.96
C PHE A 88 2.52 19.89 26.00
#